data_AF-A0A2V7Y5L2-F1
#
_entry.id   AF-A0A2V7Y5L2-F1
#
_cell.length_a   1.000
_cell.length_b   1.000
_cell.length_c   1.000
_cell.angle_alpha   90.00
_cell.angle_beta   90.00
_cell.angle_gamma   90.00
#
_symmetry.space_group_name_H-M   'P 1'
#
loop_
_entity.id
_entity.type
_entity.pdbx_description
1 polymer ?
#
loop_
_entity_poly.entity_id
_entity_poly.type
_entity_poly.pdbx_seq_one_letter_code
_entity_poly.pdbx_strand_id
1 'polypeptide(L)'
;MLRDAFLPATFRSREPVFRAIERPGIRYSAARWTPEALGKVVAALKDGEAALRAISDDDLLAAWGDTVSTFLRTVSLERRALDPPLARLCGLSKEGLRAGLEAVLGGVRREPAAALLARAHPAPVDSGPVLAVLASNLPALAVQILLPALLVRRPVLLKS
;
A
#
# COMPACT_ATOMS: atom_id res chain seq x y z
N MET A 1 6.16 -15.14 8.84
CA MET A 1 5.63 -15.41 7.48
C MET A 1 5.06 -14.11 6.95
N LEU A 2 5.57 -13.59 5.84
CA LEU A 2 5.01 -12.38 5.22
C LEU A 2 3.66 -12.70 4.60
N ARG A 3 2.73 -11.76 4.60
CA ARG A 3 1.49 -11.86 3.83
C ARG A 3 1.68 -11.09 2.53
N ASP A 4 1.37 -11.71 1.39
CA ASP A 4 1.38 -11.04 0.09
C ASP A 4 0.15 -10.16 -0.16
N ALA A 5 -0.89 -10.31 0.66
CA ALA A 5 -2.10 -9.54 0.55
C ALA A 5 -2.61 -9.09 1.92
N PHE A 6 -3.17 -7.88 1.91
CA PHE A 6 -3.99 -7.34 2.99
C PHE A 6 -5.38 -7.09 2.42
N LEU A 7 -6.38 -7.73 3.00
CA LEU A 7 -7.77 -7.62 2.57
C LEU A 7 -8.50 -6.59 3.46
N PRO A 8 -9.51 -5.87 2.93
CA PRO A 8 -10.33 -4.98 3.75
C PRO A 8 -10.89 -5.70 4.98
N ALA A 9 -11.00 -5.03 6.12
CA ALA A 9 -11.56 -5.64 7.34
C ALA A 9 -13.02 -6.10 7.17
N THR A 10 -13.75 -5.45 6.25
CA THR A 10 -15.12 -5.78 5.83
C THR A 10 -15.19 -7.01 4.93
N PHE A 11 -14.05 -7.50 4.43
CA PHE A 11 -14.01 -8.63 3.51
C PHE A 11 -14.29 -9.94 4.25
N ARG A 12 -15.51 -10.46 4.09
CA ARG A 12 -16.00 -11.71 4.69
C ARG A 12 -16.09 -12.80 3.62
N SER A 13 -14.94 -13.35 3.23
CA SER A 13 -14.92 -14.51 2.31
C SER A 13 -13.84 -15.52 2.68
N ARG A 14 -14.07 -16.79 2.33
CA ARG A 14 -13.07 -17.87 2.42
C ARG A 14 -12.08 -17.86 1.25
N GLU A 15 -12.33 -17.03 0.25
CA GLU A 15 -11.47 -16.78 -0.91
C GLU A 15 -10.89 -15.37 -0.84
N PRO A 16 -9.70 -15.08 -1.39
CA PRO A 16 -8.82 -16.01 -2.07
C PRO A 16 -8.20 -17.02 -1.10
N VAL A 17 -7.94 -18.23 -1.59
CA VAL A 17 -7.23 -19.24 -0.80
C VAL A 17 -5.75 -18.84 -0.74
N PHE A 18 -5.26 -18.71 0.49
CA PHE A 18 -3.86 -18.43 0.76
C PHE A 18 -3.05 -19.73 0.86
N ARG A 19 -1.86 -19.73 0.28
CA ARG A 19 -0.91 -20.86 0.33
C ARG A 19 0.46 -20.37 0.73
N ALA A 20 1.21 -21.14 1.52
CA ALA A 20 2.60 -20.80 1.78
C ALA A 20 3.45 -21.00 0.52
N ILE A 21 4.21 -19.98 0.13
CA ILE A 21 5.26 -20.06 -0.89
C ILE A 21 6.60 -19.86 -0.20
N GLU A 22 7.56 -20.72 -0.56
CA GLU A 22 8.95 -20.61 -0.14
C GLU A 22 9.82 -20.32 -1.36
N ARG A 23 10.63 -19.27 -1.26
CA ARG A 23 11.74 -18.94 -2.15
C ARG A 23 13.03 -18.94 -1.32
N PRO A 24 14.23 -19.01 -1.94
CA PRO A 24 15.48 -19.01 -1.19
C PRO A 24 15.53 -17.87 -0.15
N GLY A 25 15.47 -18.24 1.14
CA GLY A 25 15.50 -17.32 2.27
C GLY A 25 14.23 -16.50 2.53
N ILE A 26 13.10 -16.75 1.87
CA ILE A 26 11.86 -15.98 2.09
C ILE A 26 10.64 -16.90 2.06
N ARG A 27 9.84 -16.85 3.13
CA ARG A 27 8.54 -17.52 3.23
C ARG A 27 7.42 -16.51 3.31
N TYR A 28 6.52 -16.54 2.33
CA TYR A 28 5.37 -15.65 2.25
C TYR A 28 4.09 -16.42 1.94
N SER A 29 2.95 -15.87 2.36
CA SER A 29 1.63 -16.33 1.97
C SER A 29 1.35 -15.80 0.58
N ALA A 30 1.01 -16.69 -0.35
CA ALA A 30 0.48 -16.58 -1.70
C ALA A 30 -1.05 -16.55 -1.84
N ALA A 31 -1.72 -15.51 -2.34
CA ALA A 31 -3.15 -15.57 -2.67
C ALA A 31 -3.39 -16.06 -4.11
N ARG A 32 -4.24 -17.08 -4.30
CA ARG A 32 -4.72 -17.44 -5.65
C ARG A 32 -5.97 -16.62 -5.98
N TRP A 33 -5.81 -15.66 -6.87
CA TRP A 33 -6.89 -14.79 -7.32
C TRP A 33 -7.71 -15.46 -8.43
N THR A 34 -9.03 -15.44 -8.27
CA THR A 34 -10.01 -15.73 -9.33
C THR A 34 -10.80 -14.46 -9.64
N PRO A 35 -11.47 -14.38 -10.81
CA PRO A 35 -12.34 -13.26 -11.12
C PRO A 35 -13.40 -12.99 -10.03
N GLU A 36 -13.97 -14.05 -9.45
CA GLU A 36 -15.00 -13.96 -8.40
C GLU A 36 -14.42 -13.39 -7.10
N ALA A 37 -13.24 -13.88 -6.68
CA ALA A 37 -12.56 -13.37 -5.50
C ALA A 37 -12.17 -11.89 -5.66
N LEU A 38 -11.69 -11.50 -6.84
CA LEU A 38 -11.40 -10.10 -7.17
C LEU A 38 -12.65 -9.24 -7.16
N GLY A 39 -13.77 -9.72 -7.72
CA GLY A 39 -15.06 -9.03 -7.69
C GLY A 39 -15.53 -8.73 -6.27
N LYS A 40 -15.39 -9.68 -5.35
CA LYS A 40 -15.71 -9.49 -3.93
C LYS A 40 -14.81 -8.44 -3.25
N VAL A 41 -13.51 -8.42 -3.58
CA VAL A 41 -12.59 -7.41 -3.04
C VAL A 41 -12.94 -6.02 -3.56
N VAL A 42 -13.23 -5.90 -4.86
CA VAL A 42 -13.67 -4.63 -5.46
C VAL A 42 -14.96 -4.12 -4.82
N ALA A 43 -15.94 -5.01 -4.57
CA ALA A 43 -17.16 -4.64 -3.85
C ALA A 43 -16.85 -4.13 -2.44
N ALA A 44 -16.05 -4.87 -1.66
CA ALA A 44 -15.66 -4.44 -0.31
C ALA A 44 -14.87 -3.11 -0.29
N LEU A 45 -14.07 -2.83 -1.33
CA LEU A 45 -13.38 -1.55 -1.48
C LEU A 45 -14.37 -0.42 -1.79
N LYS A 46 -15.40 -0.65 -2.62
CA LYS A 46 -16.46 0.33 -2.86
C LYS A 46 -17.21 0.67 -1.58
N ASP A 47 -17.51 -0.32 -0.75
CA ASP A 47 -18.14 -0.09 0.57
C ASP A 47 -17.25 0.79 1.47
N GLY A 48 -15.92 0.68 1.33
CA GLY A 48 -14.95 1.51 2.03
C GLY A 48 -14.80 2.94 1.49
N GLU A 49 -15.35 3.27 0.32
CA GLU A 49 -15.24 4.61 -0.27
C GLU A 49 -15.90 5.67 0.61
N ALA A 50 -17.09 5.38 1.14
CA ALA A 50 -17.79 6.29 2.05
C ALA A 50 -16.97 6.55 3.33
N ALA A 51 -16.35 5.51 3.88
CA ALA A 51 -15.49 5.64 5.06
C ALA A 51 -14.25 6.50 4.75
N LEU A 52 -13.60 6.30 3.60
CA LEU A 52 -12.44 7.10 3.18
C LEU A 52 -12.79 8.58 2.94
N ARG A 53 -13.98 8.85 2.41
CA ARG A 53 -14.51 10.21 2.21
C ARG A 53 -14.87 10.91 3.52
N ALA A 54 -15.23 10.15 4.55
CA ALA A 54 -15.55 10.69 5.87
C ALA A 54 -14.30 11.13 6.68
N ILE A 55 -13.10 10.69 6.28
CA ILE A 55 -11.85 11.10 6.91
C ILE A 55 -11.55 12.54 6.52
N SER A 56 -11.29 13.42 7.49
CA SER A 56 -10.88 14.80 7.21
C SER A 56 -9.56 14.88 6.42
N ASP A 57 -9.26 16.02 5.80
CA ASP A 57 -7.97 16.25 5.15
C ASP A 57 -6.81 16.14 6.16
N ASP A 58 -6.99 16.71 7.35
CA ASP A 58 -5.98 16.72 8.42
C ASP A 58 -5.69 15.31 8.94
N ASP A 59 -6.73 14.51 9.18
CA ASP A 59 -6.59 13.14 9.66
C ASP A 59 -5.95 12.25 8.60
N LEU A 60 -6.31 12.43 7.31
CA LEU A 60 -5.71 11.68 6.22
C LEU A 60 -4.21 12.00 6.12
N LEU A 61 -3.83 13.29 6.17
CA LEU A 61 -2.43 13.72 6.14
C LEU A 61 -1.66 13.27 7.39
N ALA A 62 -2.30 13.21 8.56
CA ALA A 62 -1.72 12.68 9.79
C ALA A 62 -1.41 11.19 9.66
N ALA A 63 -2.42 10.40 9.32
CA ALA A 63 -2.26 8.96 9.12
C ALA A 63 -1.19 8.65 8.05
N TRP A 64 -1.18 9.40 6.94
CA TRP A 64 -0.17 9.26 5.89
C TRP A 64 1.23 9.62 6.39
N GLY A 65 1.39 10.79 7.01
CA GLY A 65 2.66 11.27 7.53
C GLY A 65 3.28 10.34 8.59
N ASP A 66 2.45 9.84 9.50
CA ASP A 66 2.86 8.89 10.55
C ASP A 66 3.29 7.55 9.95
N THR A 67 2.57 7.06 8.95
CA THR A 67 2.93 5.84 8.22
C THR A 67 4.28 6.00 7.54
N VAL A 68 4.47 7.05 6.74
CA VAL A 68 5.73 7.30 6.03
C VAL A 68 6.89 7.49 7.01
N SER A 69 6.68 8.23 8.09
CA SER A 69 7.69 8.48 9.12
C SER A 69 8.09 7.19 9.83
N THR A 70 7.14 6.32 10.15
CA THR A 70 7.40 5.01 10.77
C THR A 70 8.24 4.11 9.87
N PHE A 71 7.94 4.08 8.57
CA PHE A 71 8.71 3.31 7.60
C PHE A 71 10.10 3.86 7.34
N LEU A 72 10.31 5.18 7.47
CA LEU A 72 11.63 5.80 7.35
C LEU A 72 12.52 5.57 8.59
N ARG A 73 11.95 5.34 9.77
CA ARG A 73 12.69 5.04 10.99
C ARG A 73 13.24 3.61 10.95
N THR A 74 14.56 3.47 10.82
CA THR A 74 15.25 2.17 10.81
C THR A 74 15.05 1.33 12.07
N VAL A 75 14.72 1.98 13.19
CA VAL A 75 14.47 1.33 14.49
C VAL A 75 13.03 0.86 14.67
N SER A 76 12.10 1.24 13.79
CA SER A 76 10.70 0.80 13.90
C SER A 76 10.59 -0.71 13.76
N LEU A 77 9.57 -1.29 14.41
CA LEU A 77 9.34 -2.74 14.35
C LEU A 77 8.98 -3.18 12.93
N GLU A 78 8.18 -2.36 12.26
CA GLU A 78 7.75 -2.52 10.87
C GLU A 78 8.95 -2.56 9.93
N ARG A 79 9.86 -1.59 10.06
CA ARG A 79 11.05 -1.49 9.21
C ARG A 79 12.01 -2.66 9.45
N ARG A 80 12.28 -3.00 10.71
CA ARG A 80 13.15 -4.15 11.05
C ARG A 80 12.59 -5.48 10.56
N ALA A 81 11.26 -5.65 10.62
CA ALA A 81 10.61 -6.87 10.14
C ALA A 81 10.64 -7.00 8.60
N LEU A 82 10.57 -5.88 7.87
CA LEU A 82 10.47 -5.86 6.41
C LEU A 82 11.81 -5.72 5.70
N ASP A 83 12.84 -5.14 6.32
CA ASP A 83 14.13 -4.89 5.66
C ASP A 83 14.81 -6.14 5.11
N PRO A 84 15.01 -7.23 5.89
CA PRO A 84 15.66 -8.43 5.37
C PRO A 84 14.95 -9.06 4.15
N PRO A 85 13.62 -9.29 4.17
CA PRO A 85 12.95 -9.83 3.00
C PRO A 85 12.86 -8.84 1.84
N LEU A 86 12.70 -7.53 2.09
CA LEU A 86 12.71 -6.53 1.02
C LEU A 86 14.05 -6.47 0.31
N ALA A 87 15.17 -6.43 1.05
CA ALA A 87 16.51 -6.44 0.48
C ALA A 87 16.72 -7.64 -0.45
N ARG A 88 16.28 -8.83 -0.01
CA ARG A 88 16.35 -10.07 -0.80
C ARG A 88 15.45 -10.04 -2.04
N LEU A 89 14.18 -9.63 -1.91
CA LEU A 89 13.24 -9.55 -3.04
C LEU A 89 13.66 -8.53 -4.10
N CYS A 90 14.33 -7.46 -3.67
CA CYS A 90 14.77 -6.38 -4.54
C CYS A 90 16.19 -6.59 -5.09
N GLY A 91 16.94 -7.58 -4.58
CA GLY A 91 18.35 -7.77 -4.91
C GLY A 91 19.24 -6.60 -4.46
N LEU A 92 18.87 -5.91 -3.39
CA LEU A 92 19.57 -4.71 -2.89
C LEU A 92 20.44 -5.04 -1.68
N SER A 93 21.55 -4.33 -1.54
CA SER A 93 22.26 -4.24 -0.26
C SER A 93 21.43 -3.50 0.78
N LYS A 94 21.81 -3.58 2.05
CA LYS A 94 21.14 -2.85 3.14
C LYS A 94 21.20 -1.33 2.90
N GLU A 95 22.35 -0.84 2.44
CA GLU A 95 22.61 0.55 2.14
C GLU A 95 21.78 1.00 0.92
N GLY A 96 21.72 0.17 -0.12
CA GLY A 96 20.92 0.42 -1.31
C GLY A 96 19.41 0.45 -1.03
N LEU A 97 18.92 -0.49 -0.21
CA LEU A 97 17.53 -0.49 0.25
C LEU A 97 17.21 0.77 1.07
N ARG A 98 18.11 1.17 1.96
CA ARG A 98 17.95 2.39 2.76
C ARG A 98 17.84 3.62 1.87
N ALA A 99 18.81 3.82 0.97
CA ALA A 99 18.84 4.95 0.06
C ALA A 99 17.61 4.98 -0.87
N GLY A 100 17.22 3.83 -1.42
CA GLY A 100 16.03 3.72 -2.27
C GLY A 100 14.75 4.08 -1.54
N LEU A 101 14.54 3.56 -0.32
CA LEU A 101 13.38 3.90 0.50
C LEU A 101 13.40 5.37 0.92
N GLU A 102 14.55 5.93 1.26
CA GLU A 102 14.66 7.35 1.61
C GLU A 102 14.32 8.26 0.42
N ALA A 103 14.80 7.94 -0.78
CA ALA A 103 14.49 8.69 -2.00
C ALA A 103 12.99 8.64 -2.33
N VAL A 104 12.39 7.44 -2.34
CA VAL A 104 10.97 7.25 -2.69
C VAL A 104 10.04 7.85 -1.63
N LEU A 105 10.25 7.50 -0.35
CA LEU A 105 9.39 7.96 0.73
C LEU A 105 9.62 9.43 1.08
N GLY A 106 10.82 9.97 0.81
CA GLY A 106 11.13 11.39 0.98
C GLY A 106 10.20 12.29 0.16
N GLY A 107 9.91 11.92 -1.08
CA GLY A 107 9.03 12.66 -1.98
C GLY A 107 7.54 12.63 -1.60
N VAL A 108 7.15 11.77 -0.66
CA VAL A 108 5.76 11.62 -0.20
C VAL A 108 5.63 11.85 1.31
N ARG A 109 6.55 12.59 1.93
CA ARG A 109 6.40 13.02 3.33
C ARG A 109 5.18 13.95 3.50
N ARG A 110 4.86 14.30 4.75
CA ARG A 110 3.69 15.10 5.09
C ARG A 110 3.63 16.43 4.33
N GLU A 111 4.71 17.23 4.25
CA GLU A 111 4.64 18.51 3.54
C GLU A 111 4.43 18.35 2.02
N PRO A 112 5.18 17.49 1.30
CA PRO A 112 4.88 17.19 -0.10
C PRO A 112 3.46 16.67 -0.33
N ALA A 113 2.96 15.80 0.56
CA ALA A 113 1.59 15.29 0.48
C ALA A 113 0.54 16.39 0.69
N ALA A 114 0.76 17.32 1.62
CA ALA A 114 -0.13 18.47 1.84
C ALA A 114 -0.17 19.40 0.62
N ALA A 115 0.98 19.64 -0.02
CA ALA A 115 1.05 20.44 -1.25
C ALA A 115 0.28 19.78 -2.42
N LEU A 116 0.31 18.45 -2.51
CA LEU A 116 -0.50 17.70 -3.47
C LEU A 116 -1.99 17.75 -3.11
N LEU A 117 -2.34 17.62 -1.83
CA LEU A 117 -3.74 17.67 -1.38
C LEU A 117 -4.40 19.01 -1.70
N ALA A 118 -3.68 20.13 -1.50
CA ALA A 118 -4.17 21.47 -1.82
C ALA A 118 -4.52 21.65 -3.32
N ARG A 119 -3.99 20.79 -4.19
CA ARG A 119 -4.26 20.77 -5.64
C ARG A 119 -5.20 19.64 -6.06
N ALA A 120 -5.55 18.74 -5.13
CA ALA A 120 -6.39 17.61 -5.41
C ALA A 120 -7.86 18.03 -5.38
N HIS A 121 -8.65 17.45 -6.28
CA HIS A 121 -10.10 17.54 -6.23
C HIS A 121 -10.66 16.15 -5.94
N PRO A 122 -11.57 16.01 -4.95
CA PRO A 122 -12.21 14.73 -4.69
C PRO A 122 -12.83 14.18 -5.97
N ALA A 123 -12.62 12.89 -6.22
CA ALA A 123 -13.25 12.25 -7.36
C ALA A 123 -14.79 12.23 -7.18
N PRO A 124 -15.58 12.20 -8.26
CA PRO A 124 -17.02 11.97 -8.18
C PRO A 124 -17.35 10.71 -7.35
N VAL A 125 -18.50 10.73 -6.67
CA VAL A 125 -19.03 9.53 -6.01
C VAL A 125 -19.19 8.41 -7.04
N ASP A 126 -18.99 7.16 -6.63
CA ASP A 126 -19.07 5.96 -7.48
C ASP A 126 -17.99 5.87 -8.57
N SER A 127 -16.93 6.67 -8.47
CA SER A 127 -15.72 6.51 -9.32
C SER A 127 -15.05 5.14 -9.14
N GLY A 128 -15.38 4.44 -8.05
CA GLY A 128 -14.85 3.12 -7.73
C GLY A 128 -13.35 3.14 -7.38
N PRO A 129 -12.78 1.97 -7.03
CA PRO A 129 -11.39 1.88 -6.63
C PRO A 129 -10.43 2.12 -7.81
N VAL A 130 -9.24 2.62 -7.48
CA VAL A 130 -8.10 2.65 -8.41
C VAL A 130 -7.45 1.27 -8.42
N LEU A 131 -7.30 0.67 -9.60
CA LEU A 131 -6.46 -0.51 -9.80
C LEU A 131 -5.05 -0.07 -10.18
N ALA A 132 -4.07 -0.45 -9.37
CA ALA A 132 -2.65 -0.19 -9.62
C ALA A 132 -1.91 -1.50 -9.82
N VAL A 133 -1.37 -1.74 -11.01
CA VAL A 133 -0.51 -2.89 -11.31
C VAL A 133 0.92 -2.38 -11.42
N LEU A 134 1.77 -2.79 -10.48
CA LEU A 134 3.17 -2.38 -10.47
C LEU A 134 4.01 -3.31 -11.35
N ALA A 135 4.85 -2.70 -12.19
CA ALA A 135 5.71 -3.41 -13.13
C ALA A 135 7.04 -3.88 -12.51
N SER A 136 7.39 -3.45 -11.30
CA SER A 136 8.69 -3.76 -10.70
C SER A 136 8.62 -3.99 -9.19
N ASN A 137 9.67 -4.62 -8.68
CA ASN A 137 9.92 -4.91 -7.27
C ASN A 137 10.55 -3.72 -6.53
N LEU A 138 10.62 -2.52 -7.12
CA LEU A 138 11.30 -1.41 -6.46
C LEU A 138 10.60 -1.05 -5.13
N PRO A 139 11.35 -0.94 -4.02
CA PRO A 139 10.79 -0.69 -2.71
C PRO A 139 9.91 0.56 -2.70
N ALA A 140 8.72 0.42 -2.13
CA ALA A 140 7.77 1.51 -1.89
C ALA A 140 7.26 2.28 -3.13
N LEU A 141 7.53 1.89 -4.38
CA LEU A 141 6.96 2.61 -5.54
C LEU A 141 5.43 2.69 -5.54
N ALA A 142 4.78 1.72 -4.90
CA ALA A 142 3.35 1.74 -4.59
C ALA A 142 2.86 3.11 -4.06
N VAL A 143 3.66 3.81 -3.26
CA VAL A 143 3.27 5.08 -2.64
C VAL A 143 3.01 6.19 -3.65
N GLN A 144 3.65 6.14 -4.83
CA GLN A 144 3.48 7.14 -5.89
C GLN A 144 2.09 7.09 -6.51
N ILE A 145 1.43 5.92 -6.48
CA ILE A 145 0.05 5.74 -6.96
C ILE A 145 -0.94 5.81 -5.79
N LEU A 146 -0.57 5.24 -4.64
CA LEU A 146 -1.40 5.21 -3.45
C LEU A 146 -1.73 6.61 -2.94
N LEU A 147 -0.73 7.50 -2.83
CA LEU A 147 -0.96 8.85 -2.31
C LEU A 147 -1.97 9.62 -3.18
N PRO A 148 -1.76 9.83 -4.49
CA PRO A 148 -2.73 10.56 -5.32
C PRO A 148 -4.14 9.97 -5.26
N ALA A 149 -4.28 8.64 -5.24
CA ALA A 149 -5.57 7.98 -5.14
C ALA A 149 -6.28 8.27 -3.81
N LEU A 150 -5.56 8.22 -2.69
CA LEU A 150 -6.09 8.56 -1.38
C LEU A 150 -6.47 10.04 -1.28
N LEU A 151 -5.68 10.95 -1.86
CA LEU A 151 -5.98 12.39 -1.87
C LEU A 151 -7.27 12.73 -2.62
N VAL A 152 -7.61 11.95 -3.67
CA VAL A 152 -8.90 12.08 -4.38
C VAL A 152 -10.01 11.19 -3.80
N ARG A 153 -9.79 10.63 -2.60
CA ARG A 153 -10.74 9.82 -1.82
C ARG A 153 -11.17 8.52 -2.51
N ARG A 154 -10.25 7.89 -3.23
CA ARG A 154 -10.50 6.61 -3.89
C ARG A 154 -9.74 5.48 -3.21
N PRO A 155 -10.42 4.39 -2.82
CA PRO A 155 -9.76 3.16 -2.38
C PRO A 155 -8.83 2.61 -3.47
N VAL A 156 -7.77 1.90 -3.07
CA VAL A 156 -6.78 1.35 -4.01
C VAL A 156 -6.72 -0.16 -3.90
N LEU A 157 -6.85 -0.84 -5.04
CA LEU A 157 -6.46 -2.23 -5.20
C LEU A 157 -5.08 -2.27 -5.85
N LEU A 158 -4.08 -2.70 -5.08
CA LEU A 158 -2.70 -2.77 -5.55
C LEU A 158 -2.30 -4.21 -5.84
N LYS A 159 -1.75 -4.44 -7.02
CA LYS A 159 -1.10 -5.69 -7.41
C LYS A 159 0.38 -5.40 -7.71
N SER A 160 1.28 -5.97 -6.92
CA SER A 160 2.73 -5.99 -7.15
C SER A 160 3.18 -7.35 -7.67
#